data_AF-A0A0C2SKM8-F1
#
_entry.id   AF-A0A0C2SKM8-F1
#
_cell.length_a   1.000
_cell.length_b   1.000
_cell.length_c   1.000
_cell.angle_alpha   90.00
_cell.angle_beta   90.00
_cell.angle_gamma   90.00
#
_symmetry.space_group_name_H-M   'P 1'
#
loop_
_entity.id
_entity.type
_entity.pdbx_description
1 polymer ?
#
loop_
_entity_poly.entity_id
_entity_poly.type
_entity_poly.pdbx_seq_one_letter_code
_entity_poly.pdbx_strand_id
1 'polypeptide(L)'
;PQRRQAWFRSVTLTRPESVELAKGDQLPLMLILDCRTRWSSTDQMLECALKFEGAIDHFVATHKDLCQHALSTEDWANIRRVKGWLHLFREATTQMSSTSSPMLSTTHAIFRGLQDELKAILRSLPNDVAPQIKGALIKAHRKLSDYFYKFDISPYPLWAAYPRIGYIGLKDDYVNDVELVEGLQQSKIALERHFNQFYAGHFASCNPIQWWYANRIRSRFPNLYWLAKDLLAIPGSAVAVERIFSGGRDTISMRRASLKPNTIHSLMLVKQRIRMHQS
;
A
#
# COMPACT_ATOMS: atom_id res chain seq x y z
N PRO A 1 24.92 3.88 -20.35
CA PRO A 1 24.14 3.38 -21.52
C PRO A 1 24.61 4.07 -22.81
N GLN A 2 24.69 3.35 -23.94
CA GLN A 2 25.31 3.80 -25.21
C GLN A 2 24.73 5.11 -25.79
N ARG A 3 23.49 5.49 -25.44
CA ARG A 3 22.83 6.73 -25.94
C ARG A 3 22.60 7.81 -24.87
N ARG A 4 23.31 7.74 -23.73
CA ARG A 4 23.07 8.64 -22.57
C ARG A 4 23.25 10.12 -22.91
N GLN A 5 24.27 10.46 -23.69
CA GLN A 5 24.52 11.86 -24.09
C GLN A 5 23.43 12.38 -25.03
N ALA A 6 22.97 11.56 -25.98
CA ALA A 6 21.88 11.92 -26.87
C ALA A 6 20.57 12.14 -26.09
N TRP A 7 20.28 11.29 -25.10
CA TRP A 7 19.13 11.46 -24.20
C TRP A 7 19.18 12.79 -23.43
N PHE A 8 20.34 13.12 -22.85
CA PHE A 8 20.48 14.39 -22.14
C PHE A 8 20.27 15.60 -23.04
N ARG A 9 20.71 15.56 -24.30
CA ARG A 9 20.42 16.63 -25.26
C ARG A 9 18.91 16.81 -25.46
N SER A 10 18.17 15.71 -25.64
CA SER A 10 16.71 15.74 -25.77
C SER A 10 16.02 16.31 -24.53
N VAL A 11 16.48 15.95 -23.33
CA VAL A 11 15.97 16.50 -22.07
C VAL A 11 16.27 17.99 -21.95
N THR A 12 17.51 18.43 -22.23
CA THR A 12 17.88 19.85 -22.17
C THR A 12 17.09 20.71 -23.14
N LEU A 13 16.82 20.21 -24.35
CA LEU A 13 16.06 20.92 -25.38
C LEU A 13 14.58 21.10 -25.02
N THR A 14 13.99 20.12 -24.34
CA THR A 14 12.55 20.08 -24.06
C THR A 14 12.19 20.56 -22.66
N ARG A 15 13.13 20.49 -21.70
CA ARG A 15 12.97 20.97 -20.31
C ARG A 15 14.28 21.54 -19.75
N PRO A 16 14.68 22.76 -20.12
CA PRO A 16 15.90 23.38 -19.60
C PRO A 16 15.88 23.55 -18.07
N GLU A 17 14.72 23.86 -17.47
CA GLU A 17 14.54 24.01 -16.01
C GLU A 17 14.86 22.72 -15.23
N SER A 18 14.56 21.55 -15.80
CA SER A 18 14.83 20.25 -15.15
C SER A 18 16.33 19.96 -15.05
N VAL A 19 17.15 20.55 -15.93
CA VAL A 19 18.60 20.42 -15.90
C VAL A 19 19.21 21.26 -14.78
N GLU A 20 18.61 22.41 -14.47
CA GLU A 20 19.03 23.26 -13.34
C GLU A 20 18.67 22.61 -11.99
N LEU A 21 17.45 22.08 -11.87
CA LEU A 21 17.02 21.34 -10.67
C LEU A 21 17.83 20.06 -10.43
N ALA A 22 18.29 19.40 -11.49
CA ALA A 22 19.16 18.23 -11.37
C ALA A 22 20.59 18.55 -10.91
N LYS A 23 21.08 19.78 -11.12
CA LYS A 23 22.35 20.23 -10.51
C LYS A 23 22.23 20.38 -8.98
N GLY A 24 21.01 20.50 -8.47
CA GLY A 24 20.68 20.54 -7.04
C GLY A 24 20.29 19.20 -6.40
N ASP A 25 20.62 18.06 -7.04
CA ASP A 25 20.39 16.68 -6.55
C ASP A 25 18.92 16.21 -6.45
N GLN A 26 17.93 16.99 -6.89
CA GLN A 26 16.52 16.68 -6.63
C GLN A 26 15.80 15.83 -7.69
N LEU A 27 16.31 15.74 -8.92
CA LEU A 27 15.60 15.07 -10.03
C LEU A 27 16.50 14.11 -10.83
N PRO A 28 16.13 12.82 -10.94
CA PRO A 28 16.83 11.90 -11.83
C PRO A 28 16.55 12.30 -13.29
N LEU A 29 17.59 12.70 -14.03
CA LEU A 29 17.52 13.04 -15.46
C LEU A 29 17.40 11.81 -16.38
N MET A 30 16.98 10.67 -15.85
CA MET A 30 16.90 9.39 -16.58
C MET A 30 15.58 8.71 -16.32
N LEU A 31 15.10 7.98 -17.35
CA LEU A 31 13.93 7.14 -17.25
C LEU A 31 14.16 6.00 -16.25
N ILE A 32 13.10 5.68 -15.51
CA ILE A 32 13.04 4.53 -14.60
C ILE A 32 12.46 3.35 -15.38
N LEU A 33 13.11 2.19 -15.31
CA LEU A 33 12.61 0.97 -15.92
C LEU A 33 11.61 0.27 -15.00
N ASP A 34 10.58 -0.32 -15.59
CA ASP A 34 9.68 -1.23 -14.90
C ASP A 34 10.47 -2.43 -14.34
N CYS A 35 10.07 -2.86 -13.15
CA CYS A 35 10.68 -3.98 -12.45
C CYS A 35 9.59 -4.94 -11.98
N ARG A 36 9.47 -6.07 -12.69
CA ARG A 36 8.42 -7.08 -12.44
C ARG A 36 8.30 -7.54 -10.99
N THR A 37 9.38 -7.50 -10.21
CA THR A 37 9.42 -7.92 -8.81
C THR A 37 9.16 -6.79 -7.81
N ARG A 38 8.95 -5.55 -8.27
CA ARG A 38 8.66 -4.38 -7.44
C ARG A 38 7.29 -3.82 -7.80
N TRP A 39 6.31 -4.02 -6.93
CA TRP A 39 4.89 -3.71 -7.20
C TRP A 39 4.60 -2.25 -7.59
N SER A 40 5.39 -1.29 -7.11
CA SER A 40 5.22 0.13 -7.43
C SER A 40 6.05 0.62 -8.62
N SER A 41 6.85 -0.24 -9.24
CA SER A 41 7.79 0.18 -10.29
C SER A 41 7.10 0.66 -11.56
N THR A 42 5.97 0.07 -11.95
CA THR A 42 5.21 0.52 -13.11
C THR A 42 4.64 1.93 -12.90
N ASP A 43 4.06 2.22 -11.72
CA ASP A 43 3.60 3.58 -11.39
C ASP A 43 4.76 4.59 -11.44
N GLN A 44 5.91 4.24 -10.85
CA GLN A 44 7.10 5.10 -10.88
C GLN A 44 7.66 5.31 -12.29
N MET A 45 7.65 4.28 -13.13
CA MET A 45 8.04 4.36 -14.54
C MET A 45 7.11 5.31 -15.29
N LEU A 46 5.79 5.15 -15.14
CA LEU A 46 4.82 6.01 -15.84
C LEU A 46 4.87 7.45 -15.32
N GLU A 47 5.01 7.64 -14.01
CA GLU A 47 5.21 8.97 -13.41
C GLU A 47 6.47 9.65 -13.97
N CYS A 48 7.56 8.90 -14.16
CA CYS A 48 8.78 9.39 -14.78
C CYS A 48 8.60 9.66 -16.28
N ALA A 49 7.96 8.75 -17.01
CA ALA A 49 7.69 8.90 -18.44
C ALA A 49 6.86 10.16 -18.73
N LEU A 50 5.82 10.42 -17.94
CA LEU A 50 4.99 11.63 -18.05
C LEU A 50 5.78 12.92 -17.74
N LYS A 51 6.77 12.86 -16.84
CA LYS A 51 7.70 13.99 -16.63
C LYS A 51 8.62 14.20 -17.83
N PHE A 52 8.85 13.20 -18.68
CA PHE A 52 9.75 13.32 -19.82
C PHE A 52 9.04 13.17 -21.17
N GLU A 53 7.71 13.35 -21.23
CA GLU A 53 6.90 13.17 -22.44
C GLU A 53 7.51 13.84 -23.68
N GLY A 54 7.75 15.15 -23.64
CA GLY A 54 8.37 15.87 -24.77
C GLY A 54 9.79 15.40 -25.09
N ALA A 55 10.58 15.03 -24.07
CA ALA A 55 11.93 14.51 -24.28
C ALA A 55 11.91 13.11 -24.94
N ILE A 56 10.93 12.27 -24.58
CA ILE A 56 10.72 10.95 -25.16
C ILE A 56 10.31 11.08 -26.63
N ASP A 57 9.32 11.92 -26.92
CA ASP A 57 8.83 12.13 -28.28
C ASP A 57 9.95 12.66 -29.19
N HIS A 58 10.70 13.66 -28.72
CA HIS A 58 11.85 14.19 -29.46
C HIS A 58 12.98 13.15 -29.63
N PHE A 59 13.27 12.37 -28.59
CA PHE A 59 14.31 11.33 -28.65
C PHE A 59 13.93 10.21 -29.64
N VAL A 60 12.67 9.79 -29.65
CA VAL A 60 12.17 8.79 -30.60
C VAL A 60 12.15 9.33 -32.02
N ALA A 61 11.72 10.59 -32.23
CA ALA A 61 11.71 11.22 -33.55
C ALA A 61 13.10 11.39 -34.16
N THR A 62 14.14 11.59 -33.33
CA THR A 62 15.53 11.76 -33.77
C THR A 62 16.27 10.46 -34.06
N HIS A 63 15.73 9.31 -33.64
CA HIS A 63 16.35 7.99 -33.80
C HIS A 63 15.48 7.08 -34.67
N LYS A 64 15.85 6.91 -35.94
CA LYS A 64 15.06 6.15 -36.94
C LYS A 64 14.69 4.73 -36.51
N ASP A 65 15.56 4.06 -35.76
CA ASP A 65 15.33 2.71 -35.24
C ASP A 65 14.24 2.66 -34.15
N LEU A 66 13.90 3.80 -33.54
CA LEU A 66 12.90 3.90 -32.49
C LEU A 66 11.55 4.44 -32.99
N CYS A 67 11.46 4.95 -34.22
CA CYS A 67 10.24 5.58 -34.73
C CYS A 67 9.00 4.67 -34.68
N GLN A 68 9.19 3.36 -34.79
CA GLN A 68 8.10 2.37 -34.64
C GLN A 68 7.48 2.32 -33.23
N HIS A 69 8.14 2.93 -32.24
CA HIS A 69 7.70 3.03 -30.85
C HIS A 69 7.22 4.46 -30.48
N ALA A 70 6.99 5.32 -31.48
CA ALA A 70 6.42 6.64 -31.25
C ALA A 70 5.04 6.51 -30.61
N LEU A 71 4.83 7.24 -29.52
CA LEU A 71 3.57 7.27 -28.81
C LEU A 71 2.68 8.36 -29.40
N SER A 72 1.42 8.02 -29.66
CA SER A 72 0.42 8.99 -30.09
C SER A 72 -0.06 9.84 -28.91
N THR A 73 -0.75 10.94 -29.20
CA THR A 73 -1.46 11.74 -28.18
C THR A 73 -2.45 10.89 -27.38
N GLU A 74 -3.09 9.90 -28.03
CA GLU A 74 -4.00 8.98 -27.38
C GLU A 74 -3.26 8.03 -26.43
N ASP A 75 -2.09 7.51 -26.82
CA ASP A 75 -1.25 6.68 -25.95
C ASP A 75 -0.84 7.45 -24.70
N TRP A 76 -0.40 8.70 -24.84
CA TRP A 76 -0.09 9.56 -23.71
C TRP A 76 -1.30 9.82 -22.81
N ALA A 77 -2.48 10.02 -23.39
CA ALA A 77 -3.71 10.14 -22.61
C ALA A 77 -4.03 8.85 -21.83
N ASN A 78 -3.83 7.68 -22.44
CA ASN A 78 -4.01 6.38 -21.81
C ASN A 78 -2.97 6.12 -20.72
N ILE A 79 -1.71 6.50 -20.91
CA ILE A 79 -0.65 6.43 -19.89
C ILE A 79 -1.04 7.25 -18.65
N ARG A 80 -1.55 8.48 -18.82
CA ARG A 80 -2.02 9.31 -17.70
C ARG A 80 -3.15 8.65 -16.93
N ARG A 81 -4.11 8.03 -17.63
CA ARG A 81 -5.21 7.28 -17.01
C ARG A 81 -4.68 6.09 -16.19
N VAL A 82 -3.81 5.28 -16.80
CA VAL A 82 -3.20 4.11 -16.15
C VAL A 82 -2.40 4.51 -14.91
N LYS A 83 -1.58 5.55 -15.03
CA LYS A 83 -0.84 6.12 -13.89
C LYS A 83 -1.79 6.54 -12.78
N GLY A 84 -2.92 7.17 -13.12
CA GLY A 84 -3.93 7.64 -12.17
C GLY A 84 -4.38 6.56 -11.18
N TRP A 85 -4.86 5.42 -11.67
CA TRP A 85 -5.30 4.35 -10.76
C TRP A 85 -4.15 3.52 -10.18
N LEU A 86 -3.02 3.36 -10.89
CA LEU A 86 -1.84 2.68 -10.33
C LEU A 86 -1.28 3.42 -9.11
N HIS A 87 -1.40 4.75 -9.11
CA HIS A 87 -1.01 5.59 -7.99
C HIS A 87 -1.77 5.25 -6.71
N LEU A 88 -3.08 4.97 -6.81
CA LEU A 88 -3.92 4.59 -5.67
C LEU A 88 -3.40 3.32 -4.99
N PHE A 89 -3.02 2.32 -5.78
CA PHE A 89 -2.43 1.08 -5.26
C PHE A 89 -1.08 1.32 -4.58
N ARG A 90 -0.24 2.20 -5.14
CA ARG A 90 1.05 2.57 -4.52
C ARG A 90 0.84 3.30 -3.20
N GLU A 91 -0.12 4.21 -3.14
CA GLU A 91 -0.46 4.93 -1.92
C GLU A 91 -0.97 3.98 -0.85
N ALA A 92 -1.97 3.15 -1.17
CA ALA A 92 -2.48 2.12 -0.28
C ALA A 92 -1.37 1.17 0.22
N THR A 93 -0.48 0.73 -0.68
CA THR A 93 0.68 -0.09 -0.29
C THR A 93 1.61 0.65 0.67
N THR A 94 1.83 1.94 0.44
CA THR A 94 2.69 2.78 1.29
C THR A 94 2.08 2.95 2.69
N GLN A 95 0.78 3.23 2.76
CA GLN A 95 0.04 3.30 4.01
C GLN A 95 0.10 1.95 4.76
N MET A 96 -0.19 0.84 4.08
CA MET A 96 -0.11 -0.52 4.67
C MET A 96 1.30 -0.99 5.01
N SER A 97 2.34 -0.32 4.51
CA SER A 97 3.73 -0.57 4.87
C SER A 97 4.16 0.14 6.15
N SER A 98 3.30 0.98 6.74
CA SER A 98 3.59 1.65 8.00
C SER A 98 3.74 0.63 9.13
N THR A 99 4.73 0.86 10.00
CA THR A 99 4.97 0.08 11.22
C THR A 99 4.83 0.93 12.49
N SER A 100 4.53 2.23 12.35
CA SER A 100 4.35 3.15 13.47
C SER A 100 2.94 3.12 14.05
N SER A 101 1.98 2.54 13.33
CA SER A 101 0.57 2.44 13.72
C SER A 101 0.03 1.05 13.45
N PRO A 102 -0.97 0.59 14.23
CA PRO A 102 -1.69 -0.64 13.94
C PRO A 102 -2.32 -0.59 12.55
N MET A 103 -2.08 -1.61 11.74
CA MET A 103 -2.49 -1.61 10.35
C MET A 103 -3.61 -2.59 10.04
N LEU A 104 -3.71 -3.70 10.77
CA LEU A 104 -4.61 -4.79 10.38
C LEU A 104 -6.10 -4.38 10.33
N SER A 105 -6.55 -3.52 11.25
CA SER A 105 -7.90 -2.94 11.22
C SER A 105 -8.09 -1.91 10.11
N THR A 106 -7.06 -1.10 9.82
CA THR A 106 -7.07 -0.06 8.78
C THR A 106 -6.94 -0.65 7.37
N THR A 107 -6.27 -1.79 7.21
CA THR A 107 -6.12 -2.50 5.93
C THR A 107 -7.48 -2.79 5.33
N HIS A 108 -8.46 -3.25 6.12
CA HIS A 108 -9.82 -3.47 5.66
C HIS A 108 -10.45 -2.22 5.02
N ALA A 109 -10.32 -1.06 5.69
CA ALA A 109 -10.83 0.22 5.21
C ALA A 109 -10.11 0.68 3.93
N ILE A 110 -8.79 0.47 3.85
CA ILE A 110 -7.98 0.78 2.66
C ILE A 110 -8.45 -0.03 1.45
N PHE A 111 -8.67 -1.34 1.60
CA PHE A 111 -9.18 -2.17 0.50
C PHE A 111 -10.56 -1.71 0.03
N ARG A 112 -11.47 -1.34 0.95
CA ARG A 112 -12.80 -0.84 0.60
C ARG A 112 -12.72 0.52 -0.11
N GLY A 113 -11.91 1.44 0.39
CA GLY A 113 -11.66 2.73 -0.26
C GLY A 113 -11.14 2.56 -1.69
N LEU A 114 -10.16 1.67 -1.89
CA LEU A 114 -9.66 1.34 -3.23
C LEU A 114 -10.76 0.79 -4.16
N GLN A 115 -11.66 -0.07 -3.67
CA GLN A 115 -12.76 -0.59 -4.48
C GLN A 115 -13.70 0.53 -4.94
N ASP A 116 -14.06 1.42 -4.01
CA ASP A 116 -14.95 2.55 -4.29
C ASP A 116 -14.32 3.53 -5.28
N GLU A 117 -13.03 3.83 -5.14
CA GLU A 117 -12.28 4.68 -6.08
C GLU A 117 -12.18 4.06 -7.47
N LEU A 118 -11.82 2.78 -7.58
CA LEU A 118 -11.76 2.10 -8.89
C LEU A 118 -13.14 2.04 -9.55
N LYS A 119 -14.20 1.86 -8.77
CA LYS A 119 -15.59 1.90 -9.25
C LYS A 119 -15.99 3.29 -9.70
N ALA A 120 -15.56 4.35 -9.01
CA ALA A 120 -15.77 5.72 -9.44
C ALA A 120 -15.04 6.01 -10.76
N ILE A 121 -13.78 5.59 -10.89
CA ILE A 121 -13.01 5.73 -12.14
C ILE A 121 -13.67 4.98 -13.29
N LEU A 122 -14.14 3.74 -13.06
CA LEU A 122 -14.87 2.96 -14.07
C LEU A 122 -16.12 3.68 -14.58
N ARG A 123 -16.83 4.40 -13.71
CA ARG A 123 -18.04 5.17 -14.06
C ARG A 123 -17.72 6.46 -14.81
N SER A 124 -16.56 7.07 -14.55
CA SER A 124 -16.13 8.30 -15.22
C SER A 124 -15.35 8.05 -16.51
N LEU A 125 -15.17 6.79 -16.94
CA LEU A 125 -14.48 6.48 -18.19
C LEU A 125 -15.29 6.97 -19.41
N PRO A 126 -14.65 7.62 -20.38
CA PRO A 126 -15.29 7.95 -21.66
C PRO A 126 -15.76 6.70 -22.43
N ASN A 127 -16.80 6.85 -23.24
CA ASN A 127 -17.36 5.73 -24.03
C ASN A 127 -16.44 5.28 -25.18
N ASP A 128 -15.59 6.18 -25.66
CA ASP A 128 -14.59 5.98 -26.71
C ASP A 128 -13.25 5.43 -26.19
N VAL A 129 -13.16 5.13 -24.88
CA VAL A 129 -11.91 4.61 -24.30
C VAL A 129 -11.54 3.25 -24.91
N ALA A 130 -10.24 3.08 -25.17
CA ALA A 130 -9.68 1.82 -25.66
C ALA A 130 -10.18 0.62 -24.81
N PRO A 131 -10.68 -0.46 -25.45
CA PRO A 131 -11.27 -1.58 -24.73
C PRO A 131 -10.29 -2.28 -23.78
N GLN A 132 -8.99 -2.22 -24.10
CA GLN A 132 -7.92 -2.75 -23.26
C GLN A 132 -7.83 -2.01 -21.92
N ILE A 133 -8.05 -0.69 -21.92
CA ILE A 133 -8.01 0.15 -20.71
C ILE A 133 -9.20 -0.19 -19.81
N LYS A 134 -10.41 -0.21 -20.36
CA LYS A 134 -11.60 -0.62 -19.62
C LYS A 134 -11.46 -2.05 -19.07
N GLY A 135 -10.98 -2.97 -19.91
CA GLY A 135 -10.71 -4.34 -19.51
C GLY A 135 -9.67 -4.48 -18.40
N ALA A 136 -8.58 -3.70 -18.46
CA ALA A 136 -7.55 -3.67 -17.43
C ALA A 136 -8.11 -3.19 -16.09
N LEU A 137 -8.91 -2.12 -16.10
CA LEU A 137 -9.50 -1.57 -14.87
C LEU A 137 -10.54 -2.53 -14.25
N ILE A 138 -11.35 -3.21 -15.07
CA ILE A 138 -12.25 -4.28 -14.59
C ILE A 138 -11.46 -5.42 -13.96
N LYS A 139 -10.37 -5.86 -14.60
CA LYS A 139 -9.49 -6.91 -14.05
C LYS A 139 -8.86 -6.48 -12.73
N ALA A 140 -8.42 -5.22 -12.62
CA ALA A 140 -7.88 -4.66 -11.38
C ALA A 140 -8.93 -4.67 -10.25
N HIS A 141 -10.14 -4.18 -10.53
CA HIS A 141 -11.24 -4.21 -9.56
C HIS A 141 -11.60 -5.64 -9.13
N ARG A 142 -11.75 -6.58 -10.08
CA ARG A 142 -12.02 -8.00 -9.76
C ARG A 142 -10.93 -8.59 -8.89
N LYS A 143 -9.67 -8.38 -9.24
CA LYS A 143 -8.54 -8.90 -8.48
C LYS A 143 -8.51 -8.33 -7.06
N LEU A 144 -8.81 -7.04 -6.92
CA LEU A 144 -8.94 -6.39 -5.63
C LEU A 144 -10.09 -7.00 -4.81
N SER A 145 -11.24 -7.28 -5.43
CA SER A 145 -12.35 -8.00 -4.81
C SER A 145 -11.98 -9.41 -4.36
N ASP A 146 -11.20 -10.16 -5.13
CA ASP A 146 -10.71 -11.48 -4.70
C ASP A 146 -9.84 -11.37 -3.44
N TYR A 147 -8.95 -10.38 -3.38
CA TYR A 147 -8.12 -10.15 -2.20
C TYR A 147 -8.93 -9.67 -1.00
N PHE A 148 -9.90 -8.77 -1.23
CA PHE A 148 -10.81 -8.31 -0.20
C PHE A 148 -11.61 -9.49 0.37
N TYR A 149 -12.17 -10.35 -0.48
CA TYR A 149 -12.87 -11.56 -0.04
C TYR A 149 -11.96 -12.47 0.79
N LYS A 150 -10.72 -12.74 0.32
CA LYS A 150 -9.75 -13.55 1.08
C LYS A 150 -9.37 -12.92 2.43
N PHE A 151 -9.34 -11.60 2.50
CA PHE A 151 -9.10 -10.85 3.72
C PHE A 151 -10.33 -10.90 4.65
N ASP A 152 -11.53 -10.85 4.10
CA ASP A 152 -12.80 -10.85 4.82
C ASP A 152 -13.16 -12.23 5.40
N ILE A 153 -12.85 -13.33 4.67
CA ILE A 153 -12.98 -14.70 5.21
C ILE A 153 -11.94 -15.00 6.30
N SER A 154 -10.86 -14.22 6.36
CA SER A 154 -9.84 -14.40 7.37
C SER A 154 -10.41 -13.93 8.71
N PRO A 155 -10.35 -14.76 9.76
CA PRO A 155 -10.80 -14.33 11.06
C PRO A 155 -9.85 -13.30 11.67
N TYR A 156 -8.59 -13.21 11.22
CA TYR A 156 -7.56 -12.39 11.87
C TYR A 156 -7.81 -10.88 11.79
N PRO A 157 -8.22 -10.28 10.65
CA PRO A 157 -8.59 -8.87 10.61
C PRO A 157 -9.83 -8.55 11.44
N LEU A 158 -10.81 -9.46 11.43
CA LEU A 158 -12.00 -9.37 12.24
C LEU A 158 -11.66 -9.46 13.73
N TRP A 159 -10.79 -10.39 14.11
CA TRP A 159 -10.28 -10.56 15.47
C TRP A 159 -9.43 -9.37 15.91
N ALA A 160 -8.68 -8.76 14.97
CA ALA A 160 -7.89 -7.56 15.20
C ALA A 160 -8.70 -6.30 15.40
N ALA A 161 -9.86 -6.22 14.76
CA ALA A 161 -10.83 -5.17 14.96
C ALA A 161 -11.76 -5.46 16.17
N TYR A 162 -11.97 -6.72 16.54
CA TYR A 162 -12.94 -7.15 17.56
C TYR A 162 -12.43 -8.32 18.41
N PRO A 163 -12.15 -8.10 19.71
CA PRO A 163 -11.55 -9.13 20.53
C PRO A 163 -12.60 -10.12 21.08
N ARG A 164 -12.59 -11.32 20.48
CA ARG A 164 -13.11 -12.63 20.93
C ARG A 164 -14.58 -12.96 20.58
N ILE A 165 -14.72 -14.10 19.87
CA ILE A 165 -15.96 -14.84 19.53
C ILE A 165 -16.97 -13.96 18.77
N GLY A 166 -16.75 -13.84 17.46
CA GLY A 166 -17.61 -13.01 16.62
C GLY A 166 -19.06 -13.48 16.68
N TYR A 167 -19.96 -12.54 16.98
CA TYR A 167 -21.42 -12.67 16.92
C TYR A 167 -21.89 -13.51 15.71
N ILE A 168 -21.22 -13.39 14.57
CA ILE A 168 -21.51 -14.12 13.33
C ILE A 168 -21.29 -15.63 13.51
N GLY A 169 -20.15 -16.07 14.05
CA GLY A 169 -19.88 -17.50 14.26
C GLY A 169 -20.82 -18.13 15.30
N LEU A 170 -21.09 -17.43 16.41
CA LEU A 170 -22.09 -17.85 17.39
C LEU A 170 -23.49 -17.90 16.77
N LYS A 171 -23.88 -16.91 15.96
CA LYS A 171 -25.17 -16.90 15.29
C LYS A 171 -25.31 -18.04 14.28
N ASP A 172 -24.24 -18.38 13.56
CA ASP A 172 -24.22 -19.44 12.56
C ASP A 172 -24.27 -20.83 13.23
N ASP A 173 -23.53 -21.04 14.33
CA ASP A 173 -23.52 -22.30 15.11
C ASP A 173 -24.88 -22.59 15.78
N TYR A 174 -25.63 -21.52 16.13
CA TYR A 174 -26.93 -21.61 16.81
C TYR A 174 -28.09 -21.14 15.92
N VAL A 175 -27.97 -21.23 14.60
CA VAL A 175 -28.99 -20.73 13.65
C VAL A 175 -30.40 -21.31 13.86
N ASN A 176 -30.49 -22.50 14.45
CA ASN A 176 -31.74 -23.20 14.73
C ASN A 176 -32.30 -22.91 16.14
N ASP A 177 -31.57 -22.17 16.98
CA ASP A 177 -31.97 -21.83 18.36
C ASP A 177 -32.36 -20.33 18.41
N VAL A 178 -33.66 -20.08 18.25
CA VAL A 178 -34.21 -18.72 18.11
C VAL A 178 -34.00 -17.89 19.38
N GLU A 179 -34.17 -18.47 20.56
CA GLU A 179 -33.98 -17.77 21.83
C GLU A 179 -32.52 -17.36 22.04
N LEU A 180 -31.59 -18.25 21.69
CA LEU A 180 -30.16 -18.00 21.85
C LEU A 180 -29.65 -16.94 20.86
N VAL A 181 -30.17 -16.93 19.62
CA VAL A 181 -29.89 -15.89 18.61
C VAL A 181 -30.45 -14.53 19.04
N GLU A 182 -31.67 -14.47 19.58
CA GLU A 182 -32.25 -13.23 20.11
C GLU A 182 -31.46 -12.69 21.30
N GLY A 183 -31.08 -13.56 22.24
CA GLY A 183 -30.24 -13.19 23.39
C GLY A 183 -28.86 -12.67 22.97
N LEU A 184 -28.25 -13.28 21.94
CA LEU A 184 -26.98 -12.82 21.38
C LEU A 184 -27.10 -11.40 20.78
N GLN A 185 -28.18 -11.15 20.04
CA GLN A 185 -28.42 -9.87 19.40
C GLN A 185 -28.71 -8.77 20.42
N GLN A 186 -29.49 -9.07 21.47
CA GLN A 186 -29.73 -8.14 22.56
C GLN A 186 -28.43 -7.80 23.32
N SER A 187 -27.60 -8.82 23.59
CA SER A 187 -26.30 -8.64 24.25
C SER A 187 -25.35 -7.78 23.41
N LYS A 188 -25.34 -7.98 22.09
CA LYS A 188 -24.57 -7.13 21.16
C LYS A 188 -25.02 -5.68 21.22
N ILE A 189 -26.33 -5.42 21.10
CA ILE A 189 -26.88 -4.07 21.15
C ILE A 189 -26.58 -3.39 22.49
N ALA A 190 -26.69 -4.12 23.60
CA ALA A 190 -26.38 -3.60 24.93
C ALA A 190 -24.89 -3.23 25.05
N LEU A 191 -23.99 -4.08 24.54
CA LEU A 191 -22.55 -3.83 24.53
C LEU A 191 -22.19 -2.63 23.64
N GLU A 192 -22.78 -2.52 22.44
CA GLU A 192 -22.59 -1.39 21.54
C GLU A 192 -23.05 -0.07 22.18
N ARG A 193 -24.23 -0.09 22.82
CA ARG A 193 -24.75 1.08 23.55
C ARG A 193 -23.82 1.48 24.68
N HIS A 194 -23.34 0.52 25.47
CA HIS A 194 -22.39 0.76 26.55
C HIS A 194 -21.05 1.30 26.01
N PHE A 195 -20.53 0.73 24.91
CA PHE A 195 -19.31 1.22 24.29
C PHE A 195 -19.46 2.67 23.81
N ASN A 196 -20.55 2.97 23.11
CA ASN A 196 -20.83 4.30 22.59
C ASN A 196 -21.02 5.34 23.68
N GLN A 197 -21.71 4.97 24.77
CA GLN A 197 -21.98 5.86 25.89
C GLN A 197 -20.71 6.20 26.70
N PHE A 198 -19.83 5.23 26.92
CA PHE A 198 -18.73 5.40 27.89
C PHE A 198 -17.34 5.52 27.25
N TYR A 199 -17.17 5.18 25.97
CA TYR A 199 -15.83 4.99 25.38
C TYR A 199 -15.65 5.59 23.98
N ALA A 200 -16.65 5.53 23.09
CA ALA A 200 -16.48 5.90 21.68
C ALA A 200 -15.97 7.34 21.47
N GLY A 201 -16.42 8.30 22.27
CA GLY A 201 -15.97 9.70 22.18
C GLY A 201 -14.47 9.91 22.45
N HIS A 202 -13.84 9.04 23.25
CA HIS A 202 -12.41 9.12 23.55
C HIS A 202 -11.54 8.33 22.58
N PHE A 203 -12.12 7.38 21.84
CA PHE A 203 -11.37 6.50 20.94
C PHE A 203 -10.99 7.20 19.63
N ALA A 204 -11.88 8.04 19.09
CA ALA A 204 -11.70 8.69 17.79
C ALA A 204 -10.55 9.72 17.73
N SER A 205 -10.13 10.28 18.88
CA SER A 205 -9.10 11.32 18.96
C SER A 205 -7.74 10.84 19.50
N CYS A 206 -7.60 9.54 19.80
CA CYS A 206 -6.44 9.00 20.51
C CYS A 206 -5.74 7.86 19.76
N ASN A 207 -4.47 7.64 20.10
CA ASN A 207 -3.73 6.49 19.60
C ASN A 207 -4.31 5.18 20.19
N PRO A 208 -4.74 4.20 19.36
CA PRO A 208 -5.37 2.97 19.85
C PRO A 208 -4.53 2.18 20.86
N ILE A 209 -3.21 2.14 20.69
CA ILE A 209 -2.30 1.43 21.61
C ILE A 209 -2.28 2.12 22.97
N GLN A 210 -2.20 3.46 23.00
CA GLN A 210 -2.20 4.24 24.24
C GLN A 210 -3.53 4.12 24.97
N TRP A 211 -4.64 4.11 24.23
CA TRP A 211 -5.97 3.91 24.80
C TRP A 211 -6.10 2.54 25.49
N TRP A 212 -5.70 1.47 24.81
CA TRP A 212 -5.72 0.12 25.39
C TRP A 212 -4.81 0.02 26.61
N TYR A 213 -3.63 0.63 26.56
CA TYR A 213 -2.69 0.65 27.69
C TYR A 213 -3.26 1.40 28.90
N ALA A 214 -3.86 2.58 28.71
CA ALA A 214 -4.49 3.34 29.78
C ALA A 214 -5.65 2.56 30.43
N ASN A 215 -6.47 1.88 29.62
CA ASN A 215 -7.56 1.05 30.14
C ASN A 215 -7.09 -0.25 30.82
N ARG A 216 -5.90 -0.76 30.46
CA ARG A 216 -5.23 -1.84 31.22
C ARG A 216 -4.81 -1.37 32.60
N ILE A 217 -4.14 -0.23 32.69
CA ILE A 217 -3.65 0.34 33.98
C ILE A 217 -4.82 0.63 34.92
N ARG A 218 -5.95 1.10 34.37
CA ARG A 218 -7.19 1.31 35.14
C ARG A 218 -7.92 0.02 35.52
N SER A 219 -7.31 -1.15 35.33
CA SER A 219 -7.87 -2.50 35.57
C SER A 219 -9.20 -2.76 34.87
N ARG A 220 -9.52 -1.99 33.83
CA ARG A 220 -10.82 -2.03 33.16
C ARG A 220 -10.86 -3.14 32.11
N PHE A 221 -9.73 -3.36 31.43
CA PHE A 221 -9.56 -4.41 30.41
C PHE A 221 -8.22 -5.17 30.52
N PRO A 222 -7.92 -5.82 31.66
CA PRO A 222 -6.60 -6.41 31.91
C PRO A 222 -6.22 -7.54 30.94
N ASN A 223 -7.17 -8.41 30.58
CA ASN A 223 -6.93 -9.55 29.67
C ASN A 223 -7.14 -9.17 28.20
N LEU A 224 -8.08 -8.26 27.94
CA LEU A 224 -8.40 -7.82 26.58
C LEU A 224 -7.29 -6.97 25.98
N TYR A 225 -6.57 -6.22 26.83
CA TYR A 225 -5.37 -5.49 26.44
C TYR A 225 -4.32 -6.37 25.75
N TRP A 226 -4.02 -7.56 26.28
CA TRP A 226 -2.97 -8.41 25.73
C TRP A 226 -3.32 -8.88 24.32
N LEU A 227 -4.58 -9.29 24.13
CA LEU A 227 -5.11 -9.66 22.83
C LEU A 227 -5.06 -8.46 21.88
N ALA A 228 -5.57 -7.29 22.30
CA ALA A 228 -5.53 -6.08 21.49
C ALA A 228 -4.10 -5.70 21.11
N LYS A 229 -3.14 -5.79 22.03
CA LYS A 229 -1.72 -5.50 21.78
C LYS A 229 -1.13 -6.42 20.71
N ASP A 230 -1.37 -7.73 20.81
CA ASP A 230 -0.83 -8.71 19.86
C ASP A 230 -1.43 -8.52 18.46
N LEU A 231 -2.72 -8.20 18.38
CA LEU A 231 -3.40 -7.93 17.12
C LEU A 231 -2.98 -6.61 16.46
N LEU A 232 -2.88 -5.55 17.26
CA LEU A 232 -2.45 -4.23 16.80
C LEU A 232 -0.98 -4.21 16.37
N ALA A 233 -0.18 -5.18 16.82
CA ALA A 233 1.21 -5.37 16.40
C ALA A 233 1.35 -6.06 15.03
N ILE A 234 0.27 -6.60 14.45
CA ILE A 234 0.32 -7.26 13.14
C ILE A 234 0.47 -6.18 12.05
N PRO A 235 1.55 -6.23 11.24
CA PRO A 235 1.74 -5.27 10.16
C PRO A 235 0.72 -5.52 9.04
N GLY A 236 0.32 -4.44 8.35
CA GLY A 236 -0.65 -4.50 7.26
C GLY A 236 -0.09 -5.09 5.96
N SER A 237 1.24 -5.21 5.87
CA SER A 237 1.93 -5.78 4.71
C SER A 237 3.30 -6.36 5.10
N ALA A 238 3.77 -7.31 4.31
CA ALA A 238 5.14 -7.82 4.40
C ALA A 238 6.19 -6.81 3.88
N VAL A 239 5.78 -5.74 3.20
CA VAL A 239 6.68 -4.77 2.53
C VAL A 239 7.65 -4.13 3.51
N ALA A 240 7.22 -3.85 4.75
CA ALA A 240 8.12 -3.31 5.78
C ALA A 240 9.29 -4.27 6.07
N VAL A 241 9.00 -5.56 6.18
CA VAL A 241 9.97 -6.62 6.40
C VAL A 241 10.85 -6.82 5.15
N GLU A 242 10.25 -6.81 3.95
CA GLU A 242 10.98 -6.88 2.68
C GLU A 242 11.95 -5.70 2.48
N ARG A 243 11.62 -4.49 2.95
CA ARG A 243 12.54 -3.34 2.92
C ARG A 243 13.76 -3.58 3.82
N ILE A 244 13.57 -4.17 5.00
CA ILE A 244 14.68 -4.54 5.90
C ILE A 244 15.58 -5.58 5.22
N PHE A 245 15.00 -6.62 4.61
CA PHE A 245 15.75 -7.63 3.86
C PHE A 245 16.43 -7.06 2.59
N SER A 246 15.77 -6.15 1.88
CA SER A 246 16.34 -5.48 0.70
C SER A 246 17.54 -4.63 1.08
N GLY A 247 17.46 -3.87 2.17
CA GLY A 247 18.60 -3.14 2.74
C GLY A 247 19.67 -4.05 3.36
N GLY A 248 19.36 -5.34 3.53
CA GLY A 248 20.32 -6.39 3.86
C GLY A 248 21.30 -6.68 2.73
N ARG A 249 20.94 -6.49 1.46
CA ARG A 249 21.89 -6.60 0.33
C ARG A 249 22.98 -5.52 0.36
N ASP A 250 22.69 -4.36 0.95
CA ASP A 250 23.71 -3.32 1.16
C ASP A 250 24.64 -3.69 2.32
N THR A 251 24.15 -4.45 3.30
CA THR A 251 24.93 -4.94 4.45
C THR A 251 25.75 -6.18 4.08
N ILE A 252 25.23 -7.04 3.21
CA ILE A 252 25.83 -8.28 2.74
C ILE A 252 26.28 -8.04 1.29
N SER A 253 27.52 -7.58 1.11
CA SER A 253 28.08 -7.39 -0.24
C SER A 253 27.95 -8.69 -1.05
N MET A 254 27.27 -8.60 -2.19
CA MET A 254 27.02 -9.73 -3.12
C MET A 254 28.31 -10.38 -3.65
N ARG A 255 29.47 -9.75 -3.48
CA ARG A 255 30.73 -10.25 -4.05
C ARG A 255 31.77 -10.68 -3.02
N ARG A 256 31.73 -10.26 -1.74
CA ARG A 256 32.78 -10.58 -0.74
C ARG A 256 32.31 -10.44 0.72
N ALA A 257 31.40 -11.27 1.19
CA ALA A 257 31.09 -11.35 2.61
C ALA A 257 30.95 -12.81 3.07
N SER A 258 32.00 -13.34 3.71
CA SER A 258 31.94 -14.60 4.46
C SER A 258 31.40 -14.30 5.87
N LEU A 259 30.15 -13.87 5.94
CA LEU A 259 29.47 -13.65 7.22
C LEU A 259 28.65 -14.89 7.56
N LYS A 260 28.78 -15.37 8.79
CA LYS A 260 27.91 -16.44 9.30
C LYS A 260 26.46 -15.94 9.39
N PRO A 261 25.45 -16.80 9.21
CA PRO A 261 24.04 -16.42 9.32
C PRO A 261 23.71 -15.66 10.61
N ASN A 262 24.26 -16.08 11.75
CA ASN A 262 24.06 -15.40 13.04
C ASN A 262 24.61 -13.96 13.04
N THR A 263 25.77 -13.73 12.42
CA THR A 263 26.37 -12.38 12.33
C THR A 263 25.52 -11.47 11.44
N ILE A 264 24.99 -12.00 10.34
CA ILE A 264 24.06 -11.27 9.46
C ILE A 264 22.80 -10.89 10.23
N HIS A 265 22.21 -11.83 10.95
CA HIS A 265 21.02 -11.59 11.77
C HIS A 265 21.25 -10.48 12.80
N SER A 266 22.32 -10.56 13.59
CA SER A 266 22.67 -9.52 14.56
C SER A 266 22.90 -8.15 13.92
N LEU A 267 23.60 -8.09 12.79
CA LEU A 267 23.85 -6.83 12.06
C LEU A 267 22.55 -6.21 11.55
N MET A 268 21.64 -7.02 11.00
CA MET A 268 20.33 -6.54 10.55
C MET A 268 19.50 -5.97 11.69
N LEU A 269 19.48 -6.63 12.86
CA LEU A 269 18.78 -6.15 14.05
C LEU A 269 19.37 -4.84 14.58
N VAL A 270 20.69 -4.75 14.71
CA VAL A 270 21.39 -3.55 15.19
C VAL A 270 21.15 -2.36 14.25
N LYS A 271 21.29 -2.58 12.93
CA LYS A 271 21.03 -1.56 11.91
C LYS A 271 19.59 -1.04 11.99
N GLN A 272 18.61 -1.94 12.16
CA GLN A 272 17.22 -1.55 12.31
C GLN A 272 16.99 -0.76 13.60
N ARG A 273 17.58 -1.18 14.72
CA ARG A 273 17.45 -0.49 16.01
C ARG A 273 18.03 0.92 15.99
N ILE A 274 19.18 1.12 15.34
CA ILE A 274 19.79 2.44 15.16
C ILE A 274 18.87 3.34 14.32
N ARG A 275 18.30 2.84 13.23
CA ARG A 275 17.36 3.60 12.39
C ARG A 275 16.13 4.06 13.15
N MET A 276 15.55 3.19 13.99
CA MET A 276 14.38 3.52 14.80
C MET A 276 14.66 4.56 15.90
N HIS A 277 15.93 4.75 16.30
CA HIS A 277 16.33 5.77 17.26
C HIS A 277 16.66 7.13 16.63
N GLN A 278 16.92 7.17 15.32
CA GLN A 278 17.25 8.39 14.57
C GLN A 278 16.03 9.04 13.89
N SER A 279 14.90 8.32 13.84
CA SER A 279 13.60 8.76 13.30
C SER A 279 12.67 9.23 14.40
#